data_AF-A0A7S4P8J9-F1
#
_entry.id   AF-A0A7S4P8J9-F1
#
_cell.length_a   1.000
_cell.length_b   1.000
_cell.length_c   1.000
_cell.angle_alpha   90.00
_cell.angle_beta   90.00
_cell.angle_gamma   90.00
#
_symmetry.space_group_name_H-M   'P 1'
#
loop_
_entity.id
_entity.type
_entity.pdbx_description
1 polymer ?
#
loop_
_entity_poly.entity_id
_entity_poly.type
_entity_poly.pdbx_seq_one_letter_code
_entity_poly.pdbx_strand_id
1 'polypeptide(L)'
;SSSSSSSSYLLLSLIFLSVVLKIDDESPLPPPPPSPPPPDSLPPPPPSPTASSRPRPISPLNKKFNVLIIACDGVWDVISDQEAVNIVQGREVCSGPGGERDMNKAAVLLRDFAYLKGSTDDISVVCVCLDEKRV
;
A
#
# COMPACT_ATOMS: atom_id res chain seq x y z
N SER A 1 -13.12 4.87 -40.46
CA SER A 1 -12.82 5.97 -39.52
C SER A 1 -12.35 5.38 -38.20
N SER A 2 -11.09 4.94 -38.11
CA SER A 2 -10.59 4.22 -36.93
C SER A 2 -9.07 4.40 -36.80
N SER A 3 -8.61 5.54 -36.28
CA SER A 3 -7.16 5.74 -36.03
C SER A 3 -6.81 6.59 -34.80
N SER A 4 -7.76 6.96 -33.95
CA SER A 4 -7.50 7.94 -32.87
C SER A 4 -7.04 7.34 -31.52
N SER A 5 -7.05 6.01 -31.34
CA SER A 5 -6.77 5.44 -30.00
C SER A 5 -5.31 5.11 -29.72
N SER A 6 -4.39 5.14 -30.69
CA SER A 6 -2.99 4.69 -30.46
C SER A 6 -2.06 5.77 -29.87
N SER A 7 -2.42 7.05 -30.02
CA SER A 7 -1.53 8.17 -29.68
C SER A 7 -1.51 8.49 -28.17
N SER A 8 -2.61 8.24 -27.46
CA SER A 8 -2.74 8.54 -26.02
C SER A 8 -2.02 7.55 -25.11
N TYR A 9 -1.92 6.27 -25.49
CA TYR A 9 -1.20 5.26 -24.70
C TYR A 9 0.32 5.45 -24.75
N LEU A 10 0.85 5.91 -25.88
CA LEU A 10 2.28 6.20 -26.01
C LEU A 10 2.71 7.37 -25.12
N LEU A 11 1.88 8.42 -25.01
CA LEU A 11 2.17 9.57 -24.15
C LEU A 11 2.17 9.18 -22.65
N LEU A 12 1.20 8.41 -22.20
CA LEU A 12 1.14 7.92 -20.81
C LEU A 12 2.30 6.97 -20.48
N SER A 13 2.68 6.09 -21.42
CA SER A 13 3.84 5.20 -21.26
C SER A 13 5.16 5.95 -21.16
N LEU A 14 5.34 7.02 -21.94
CA LEU A 14 6.57 7.83 -21.93
C LEU A 14 6.69 8.69 -20.66
N ILE A 15 5.56 9.15 -20.11
CA ILE A 15 5.53 9.86 -18.83
C ILE A 15 5.92 8.92 -17.68
N PHE A 16 5.38 7.69 -17.66
CA PHE A 16 5.72 6.69 -16.64
C PHE A 16 7.19 6.29 -16.69
N LEU A 17 7.75 6.11 -17.89
CA LEU A 17 9.18 5.77 -18.05
C LEU A 17 10.11 6.93 -17.63
N SER A 18 9.67 8.18 -17.83
CA SER A 18 10.44 9.38 -17.43
C SER A 18 10.43 9.63 -15.93
N VAL A 19 9.40 9.17 -15.21
CA VAL A 19 9.34 9.25 -13.73
C VAL A 19 10.21 8.17 -13.08
N VAL A 20 10.28 6.98 -13.67
CA VAL A 20 11.05 5.85 -13.10
C VAL A 20 12.55 6.01 -13.30
N LEU A 21 13.02 6.68 -14.36
CA LEU A 21 14.45 6.85 -14.65
C LEU A 21 15.11 8.08 -13.99
N LYS A 22 14.41 8.79 -13.09
CA LYS A 22 14.93 10.02 -12.44
C LYS A 22 15.32 9.82 -10.97
N ILE A 23 15.54 8.58 -10.54
CA ILE A 23 16.01 8.25 -9.18
C ILE A 23 17.37 7.58 -9.33
N ASP A 24 18.41 8.38 -9.52
CA ASP A 24 19.81 8.05 -9.26
C ASP A 24 20.62 9.35 -9.32
N ASP A 25 20.43 10.21 -8.32
CA ASP A 25 21.43 11.19 -7.93
C ASP A 25 21.80 10.86 -6.48
N GLU A 26 22.53 9.76 -6.31
CA GLU A 26 23.22 9.46 -5.06
C GLU A 26 24.46 10.36 -5.00
N SER A 27 24.26 11.62 -4.66
CA SER A 27 25.35 12.50 -4.26
C SER A 27 25.92 11.94 -2.95
N PRO A 28 27.26 11.75 -2.83
CA PRO A 28 27.83 11.15 -1.63
C PRO A 28 27.55 12.05 -0.42
N LEU A 29 26.85 11.48 0.57
CA LEU A 29 26.52 12.17 1.81
C LEU A 29 27.82 12.54 2.55
N PRO A 30 27.88 13.75 3.16
CA PRO A 30 29.00 14.10 4.02
C PRO A 30 29.11 13.07 5.17
N PRO A 31 30.33 12.81 5.67
CA PRO A 31 30.52 11.88 6.77
C PRO A 31 29.68 12.32 7.97
N PRO A 32 29.04 11.37 8.70
CA PRO A 32 28.24 11.72 9.86
C PRO A 32 29.11 12.43 10.89
N PRO A 33 28.57 13.43 11.62
CA PRO A 33 29.28 14.05 12.72
C PRO A 33 29.65 13.00 13.78
N PRO A 34 30.74 13.19 14.53
CA PRO A 34 31.13 12.28 15.60
C PRO A 34 29.97 12.16 16.61
N SER A 35 29.65 10.92 16.97
CA SER A 35 28.58 10.63 17.92
C SER A 35 28.85 11.33 19.25
N PRO A 36 27.83 11.94 19.89
CA PRO A 36 27.98 12.46 21.25
C PRO A 36 28.40 11.31 22.19
N PRO A 37 29.18 11.60 23.24
CA PRO A 37 29.51 10.60 24.24
C PRO A 37 28.20 10.00 24.81
N PRO A 38 28.18 8.69 25.11
CA PRO A 38 26.98 8.06 25.64
C PRO A 38 26.57 8.80 26.92
N PRO A 39 25.27 9.13 27.08
CA PRO A 39 24.80 9.73 28.31
C PRO A 39 25.10 8.76 29.45
N ASP A 40 25.70 9.28 30.52
CA ASP A 40 25.93 8.56 31.77
C ASP A 40 24.67 7.78 32.16
N SER A 41 24.77 6.46 32.07
CA SER A 41 23.97 5.44 32.75
C SER A 41 22.55 5.87 33.16
N LEU A 42 21.69 6.16 32.18
CA LEU A 42 20.26 6.19 32.46
C LEU A 42 19.84 4.78 32.94
N PRO A 43 19.02 4.68 34.00
CA PRO A 43 18.50 3.39 34.43
C PRO A 43 17.75 2.71 33.27
N PRO A 44 17.81 1.37 33.18
CA PRO A 44 17.11 0.67 32.11
C PRO A 44 15.64 1.06 32.12
N PRO A 45 15.02 1.27 30.94
CA PRO A 45 13.60 1.60 30.87
C PRO A 45 12.80 0.49 31.58
N PRO A 46 11.69 0.83 32.26
CA PRO A 46 10.82 -0.16 32.86
C PRO A 46 10.40 -1.20 31.80
N PRO A 47 10.23 -2.48 32.17
CA PRO A 47 9.81 -3.50 31.23
C PRO A 47 8.52 -3.03 30.54
N SER A 48 8.54 -3.01 29.21
CA SER A 48 7.38 -2.64 28.40
C SER A 48 6.18 -3.47 28.84
N PRO A 49 4.95 -2.90 28.88
CA PRO A 49 3.76 -3.64 29.25
C PRO A 49 3.69 -4.92 28.40
N THR A 50 3.55 -6.06 29.07
CA THR A 50 3.45 -7.38 28.45
C THR A 50 2.40 -7.35 27.34
N ALA A 51 2.74 -7.90 26.17
CA ALA A 51 1.87 -7.93 25.00
C ALA A 51 0.48 -8.49 25.40
N SER A 52 -0.55 -7.66 25.25
CA SER A 52 -1.93 -8.05 25.57
C SER A 52 -2.55 -8.79 24.38
N SER A 53 -3.01 -10.01 24.59
CA SER A 53 -3.75 -10.79 23.58
C SER A 53 -5.21 -10.34 23.42
N ARG A 54 -5.62 -9.24 24.07
CA ARG A 54 -7.01 -8.79 24.07
C ARG A 54 -7.38 -8.16 22.73
N PRO A 55 -8.38 -8.69 22.00
CA PRO A 55 -8.86 -8.06 20.77
C PRO A 55 -9.49 -6.70 21.09
N ARG A 56 -9.26 -5.72 20.21
CA ARG A 56 -9.90 -4.40 20.33
C ARG A 56 -11.35 -4.48 19.82
N PRO A 57 -12.28 -3.72 20.40
CA PRO A 57 -13.63 -3.61 19.87
C PRO A 57 -13.59 -3.05 18.44
N ILE A 58 -14.31 -3.68 17.52
CA ILE A 58 -14.48 -3.20 16.14
C ILE A 58 -15.76 -2.38 16.03
N SER A 59 -15.75 -1.39 15.13
CA SER A 59 -16.95 -0.63 14.80
C SER A 59 -17.96 -1.51 14.04
N PRO A 60 -19.27 -1.31 14.25
CA PRO A 60 -20.30 -2.03 13.51
C PRO A 60 -20.19 -1.72 12.01
N LEU A 61 -20.38 -2.75 11.18
CA LEU A 61 -20.34 -2.63 9.72
C LEU A 61 -21.56 -1.84 9.22
N ASN A 62 -21.36 -0.66 8.65
CA ASN A 62 -22.41 0.11 7.99
C ASN A 62 -22.57 -0.29 6.51
N LYS A 63 -23.81 -0.23 6.00
CA LYS A 63 -24.18 -0.54 4.59
C LYS A 63 -23.47 0.29 3.50
N LYS A 64 -22.57 1.19 3.86
CA LYS A 64 -21.79 2.02 2.92
C LYS A 64 -20.41 1.43 2.61
N PHE A 65 -20.03 0.33 3.25
CA PHE A 65 -18.76 -0.32 2.98
C PHE A 65 -18.90 -1.24 1.78
N ASN A 66 -18.11 -0.95 0.75
CA ASN A 66 -18.11 -1.72 -0.49
C ASN A 66 -17.01 -2.78 -0.50
N VAL A 67 -15.91 -2.53 0.22
CA VAL A 67 -14.73 -3.41 0.24
C VAL A 67 -14.12 -3.43 1.63
N LEU A 68 -13.65 -4.61 2.05
CA LEU A 68 -12.83 -4.83 3.24
C LEU A 68 -11.43 -5.25 2.81
N ILE A 69 -10.41 -4.60 3.36
CA ILE A 69 -8.99 -4.93 3.14
C ILE A 69 -8.44 -5.44 4.46
N ILE A 70 -7.85 -6.64 4.44
CA ILE A 70 -7.14 -7.25 5.56
C ILE A 70 -5.71 -7.47 5.10
N ALA A 71 -4.75 -6.88 5.79
CA ALA A 71 -3.33 -7.01 5.45
C ALA A 71 -2.46 -6.96 6.71
N CYS A 72 -1.24 -7.48 6.60
CA CYS A 72 -0.21 -7.33 7.62
C CYS A 72 0.39 -5.91 7.63
N ASP A 73 1.15 -5.62 8.69
CA ASP A 73 1.95 -4.40 8.88
C ASP A 73 2.93 -4.13 7.72
N GLY A 74 3.51 -5.15 7.10
CA GLY A 74 4.33 -4.99 5.89
C GLY A 74 3.65 -4.21 4.75
N VAL A 75 2.32 -4.11 4.74
CA VAL A 75 1.57 -3.21 3.84
C VAL A 75 1.36 -1.83 4.46
N TRP A 76 0.83 -1.79 5.69
CA TRP A 76 0.41 -0.56 6.35
C TRP A 76 1.58 0.35 6.77
N ASP A 77 2.78 -0.20 6.88
CA ASP A 77 4.00 0.56 7.16
C ASP A 77 4.40 1.49 5.99
N VAL A 78 4.01 1.13 4.76
CA VAL A 78 4.41 1.84 3.53
C VAL A 78 3.23 2.39 2.71
N ILE A 79 2.01 1.92 2.97
CA ILE A 79 0.77 2.36 2.31
C ILE A 79 -0.20 2.94 3.35
N SER A 80 -0.66 4.16 3.12
CA SER A 80 -1.73 4.76 3.95
C SER A 80 -3.12 4.19 3.64
N ASP A 81 -4.04 4.29 4.60
CA ASP A 81 -5.44 3.84 4.44
C ASP A 81 -6.08 4.36 3.14
N GLN A 82 -5.90 5.65 2.85
CA GLN A 82 -6.50 6.27 1.67
C GLN A 82 -5.81 5.82 0.37
N GLU A 83 -4.50 5.61 0.36
CA GLU A 83 -3.81 5.05 -0.79
C GLU A 83 -4.30 3.63 -1.09
N ALA A 84 -4.48 2.80 -0.06
CA ALA A 84 -5.01 1.45 -0.22
C ALA A 84 -6.43 1.47 -0.83
N VAL A 85 -7.29 2.36 -0.35
CA VAL A 85 -8.63 2.55 -0.92
C VAL A 85 -8.57 2.99 -2.38
N ASN A 86 -7.68 3.92 -2.73
CA ASN A 86 -7.53 4.40 -4.09
C ASN A 86 -7.08 3.30 -5.05
N ILE A 87 -6.13 2.45 -4.63
CA ILE A 87 -5.66 1.29 -5.41
C ILE A 87 -6.82 0.32 -5.65
N VAL A 88 -7.58 -0.01 -4.61
CA VAL A 88 -8.68 -0.99 -4.70
C VAL A 88 -9.89 -0.45 -5.50
N GLN A 89 -10.08 0.86 -5.54
CA GLN A 89 -11.11 1.52 -6.36
C GLN A 89 -10.63 1.86 -7.77
N GLY A 90 -9.35 1.63 -8.06
CA GLY A 90 -8.75 1.88 -9.36
C GLY A 90 -9.39 1.07 -10.47
N ARG A 91 -9.39 1.63 -11.68
CA ARG A 91 -9.95 0.97 -12.88
C ARG A 91 -9.23 -0.33 -13.23
N GLU A 92 -7.98 -0.46 -12.83
CA GLU A 92 -7.12 -1.64 -12.99
C GLU A 92 -7.64 -2.88 -12.25
N VAL A 93 -8.45 -2.67 -11.21
CA VAL A 93 -9.11 -3.74 -10.45
C VAL A 93 -10.35 -4.26 -11.17
N CYS A 94 -10.93 -3.49 -12.09
CA CYS A 94 -12.09 -3.92 -12.86
C CYS A 94 -11.70 -4.94 -13.94
N SER A 95 -12.48 -6.01 -14.05
CA SER A 95 -12.29 -7.07 -15.05
C SER A 95 -13.53 -7.30 -15.89
N GLY A 96 -13.33 -7.54 -17.18
CA GLY A 96 -14.38 -7.88 -18.12
C GLY A 96 -15.25 -6.70 -18.60
N PRO A 97 -16.15 -6.93 -19.57
CA PRO A 97 -16.98 -5.89 -20.18
C PRO A 97 -18.04 -5.29 -19.24
N GLY A 98 -18.30 -5.91 -18.08
CA GLY A 98 -19.26 -5.45 -17.08
C GLY A 98 -18.67 -4.54 -15.99
N GLY A 99 -17.35 -4.29 -16.00
CA GLY A 99 -16.70 -3.47 -14.96
C GLY A 99 -16.77 -4.09 -13.56
N GLU A 100 -16.90 -5.41 -13.45
CA GLU A 100 -16.95 -6.10 -12.16
C GLU A 100 -15.59 -6.04 -11.48
N ARG A 101 -15.57 -5.79 -10.17
CA ARG A 101 -14.33 -5.66 -9.40
C ARG A 101 -13.72 -7.02 -9.13
N ASP A 102 -12.46 -7.19 -9.49
CA ASP A 102 -11.67 -8.39 -9.25
C ASP A 102 -10.83 -8.20 -7.97
N MET A 103 -11.31 -8.77 -6.87
CA MET A 103 -10.64 -8.66 -5.56
C MET A 103 -9.27 -9.34 -5.54
N ASN A 104 -9.02 -10.35 -6.38
CA ASN A 104 -7.71 -10.99 -6.45
C ASN A 104 -6.70 -10.03 -7.08
N LYS A 105 -7.10 -9.30 -8.13
CA LYS A 105 -6.27 -8.24 -8.71
C LYS A 105 -6.02 -7.11 -7.72
N ALA A 106 -7.04 -6.70 -6.96
CA ALA A 106 -6.89 -5.70 -5.91
C ALA A 106 -5.81 -6.10 -4.88
N ALA A 107 -5.86 -7.35 -4.40
CA ALA A 107 -4.88 -7.87 -3.44
C ALA A 107 -3.47 -7.94 -4.04
N VAL A 108 -3.34 -8.37 -5.30
CA VAL A 108 -2.06 -8.40 -6.02
C VAL A 108 -1.48 -6.99 -6.16
N LEU A 109 -2.29 -6.01 -6.56
CA LEU A 109 -1.85 -4.63 -6.72
C LEU A 109 -1.39 -4.01 -5.40
N LEU A 110 -2.11 -4.23 -4.30
CA LEU A 110 -1.70 -3.76 -2.97
C LEU A 110 -0.37 -4.37 -2.54
N ARG A 111 -0.21 -5.69 -2.74
CA ARG A 111 1.05 -6.39 -2.45
C ARG A 111 2.20 -5.80 -3.26
N ASP A 112 2.03 -5.67 -4.57
CA ASP A 112 3.07 -5.19 -5.47
C ASP A 112 3.43 -3.74 -5.18
N PHE A 113 2.44 -2.90 -4.84
CA PHE A 113 2.68 -1.52 -4.46
C PHE A 113 3.46 -1.41 -3.14
N ALA A 114 3.15 -2.25 -2.15
CA ALA A 114 3.91 -2.29 -0.88
C ALA A 114 5.35 -2.75 -1.12
N TYR A 115 5.55 -3.77 -1.96
CA TYR A 115 6.87 -4.23 -2.36
C TYR A 115 7.67 -3.13 -3.07
N LEU A 116 7.07 -2.46 -4.04
CA LEU A 116 7.72 -1.38 -4.81
C LEU A 116 8.03 -0.13 -3.97
N LYS A 117 7.26 0.14 -2.92
CA LYS A 117 7.59 1.19 -1.95
C LYS A 117 8.70 0.81 -0.96
N GLY A 118 9.24 -0.40 -1.07
CA GLY A 118 10.38 -0.85 -0.26
C GLY A 118 9.98 -1.45 1.08
N SER A 119 8.80 -2.08 1.16
CA SER A 119 8.48 -2.90 2.33
C SER A 119 9.55 -3.97 2.56
N THR A 120 10.00 -4.09 3.81
CA THR A 120 11.07 -5.00 4.23
C THR A 120 10.55 -6.21 5.01
N ASP A 121 9.24 -6.40 5.08
CA ASP A 121 8.58 -7.48 5.82
C ASP A 121 7.77 -8.40 4.89
N ASP A 122 7.22 -9.48 5.43
CA ASP A 122 6.28 -10.34 4.73
C ASP A 122 5.03 -9.56 4.32
N ILE A 123 4.57 -9.75 3.09
CA ILE A 123 3.41 -9.04 2.54
C ILE A 123 2.28 -10.04 2.27
N SER A 124 1.20 -9.93 3.04
CA SER A 124 -0.03 -10.70 2.87
C SER A 124 -1.25 -9.76 2.83
N VAL A 125 -2.12 -9.98 1.85
CA VAL A 125 -3.31 -9.14 1.60
C VAL A 125 -4.49 -10.01 1.22
N VAL A 126 -5.65 -9.74 1.82
CA VAL A 126 -6.96 -10.28 1.45
C VAL A 126 -7.92 -9.12 1.21
N CYS A 127 -8.54 -9.09 0.04
CA CYS A 127 -9.59 -8.14 -0.31
C CYS A 127 -10.93 -8.85 -0.43
N VAL A 128 -11.98 -8.31 0.19
CA VAL A 128 -13.32 -8.87 0.18
C VAL A 128 -14.31 -7.82 -0.32
N CYS A 129 -15.06 -8.14 -1.38
CA CYS A 129 -16.17 -7.32 -1.83
C CYS A 129 -17.38 -7.57 -0.91
N LEU A 130 -17.95 -6.49 -0.37
CA LEU A 130 -19.09 -6.55 0.55
C LEU A 130 -20.44 -6.26 -0.13
N ASP A 131 -20.43 -6.10 -1.46
CA ASP A 131 -21.65 -5.86 -2.22
C ASP A 131 -22.65 -7.01 -1.96
N GLU A 132 -23.80 -6.70 -1.35
CA GLU A 132 -24.91 -7.65 -1.17
C GLU A 132 -25.41 -8.07 -2.57
N LYS A 133 -24.85 -9.15 -3.15
CA LYS A 133 -25.64 -9.97 -4.07
C LYS A 133 -26.71 -10.63 -3.22
N ARG A 134 -27.88 -10.00 -3.13
CA ARG A 134 -29.09 -10.64 -2.60
C ARG A 134 -29.29 -11.92 -3.42
N VAL A 135 -29.03 -13.06 -2.78
CA VAL A 135 -29.40 -14.40 -3.27
C VAL A 135 -30.91 -14.55 -3.19
#